data_AF-A0A1A8NEY5-F1
#
_entry.id   AF-A0A1A8NEY5-F1
#
_cell.length_a   1.000
_cell.length_b   1.000
_cell.length_c   1.000
_cell.angle_alpha   90.00
_cell.angle_beta   90.00
_cell.angle_gamma   90.00
#
_symmetry.space_group_name_H-M   'P 1'
#
loop_
_entity.id
_entity.type
_entity.pdbx_description
1 polymer ?
#
loop_
_entity_poly.entity_id
_entity_poly.type
_entity_poly.pdbx_seq_one_letter_code
_entity_poly.pdbx_strand_id
1 'polypeptide(L)'
;LLYFSQVHSYCLDLSEQLCRLYLRHTRLAPHLINLANQTQERLPECTWAIGLLRGLQKGITKALLGQLSLQDLSWHLKVLTRVAEEREICQHCSLGFLSSVITTSPLGVGGDWRLGNSFLGVCRRVLLHPTLDSLLIPLADILQHLACYYGDADIQDHARLYYTLLTTVSQEKLAMMLAQEAADNGPQVKKRTLSSLMAENEGLTGTLTVHQTETAFLCLTLVSSEGPGESGQLHEKETEDVTDVLEAYRSQFGEPGFMPDVTLKYQLVLKQDQDPRFEQLFNIRLHFVLTDDHYEQLQDINVPCVFKGRPPPVVQLRLKPRQPYPTTLRVSAIFTTQDGFSWHTPLPDVHVAFQQSFLPVPTPPSWSGEARLQLFERLWEEISSETGDCAVSLFCCQLQEAELNVLVGKHFCPFLVSHPANEDEFRVLFFLPPQSHLLLKVRSEVDAVHFSIASDSWQLLPLINSYLLTVTSSPEDTTS
;
A
#
# COMPACT_ATOMS: atom_id res chain seq x y z
N LEU A 1 -51.71 3.78 36.87
CA LEU A 1 -51.94 3.70 35.40
C LEU A 1 -52.63 4.95 34.86
N LEU A 2 -53.80 5.37 35.38
CA LEU A 2 -54.52 6.59 34.94
C LEU A 2 -53.73 7.92 35.08
N TYR A 3 -52.88 8.04 36.11
CA TYR A 3 -52.04 9.24 36.31
C TYR A 3 -50.94 9.36 35.23
N PHE A 4 -50.29 8.24 34.87
CA PHE A 4 -49.25 8.22 33.83
C PHE A 4 -49.82 8.49 32.43
N SER A 5 -51.05 8.06 32.13
CA SER A 5 -51.72 8.39 30.87
C SER A 5 -52.06 9.88 30.75
N GLN A 6 -52.41 10.54 31.86
CA GLN A 6 -52.67 11.99 31.88
C GLN A 6 -51.40 12.81 31.67
N VAL A 7 -50.28 12.40 32.29
CA VAL A 7 -48.98 13.06 32.07
C VAL A 7 -48.54 12.90 30.60
N HIS A 8 -48.74 11.72 30.00
CA HIS A 8 -48.44 11.51 28.58
C HIS A 8 -49.30 12.38 27.66
N SER A 9 -50.60 12.55 27.95
CA SER A 9 -51.47 13.44 27.16
C SER A 9 -51.04 14.90 27.26
N TYR A 10 -50.71 15.41 28.47
CA TYR A 10 -50.21 16.78 28.62
C TYR A 10 -48.90 17.02 27.87
N CYS A 11 -47.99 16.05 27.87
CA CYS A 11 -46.74 16.10 27.12
C CYS A 11 -46.96 16.16 25.60
N LEU A 12 -47.94 15.42 25.07
CA LEU A 12 -48.33 15.47 23.66
C LEU A 12 -48.98 16.80 23.30
N ASP A 13 -49.92 17.28 24.13
CA ASP A 13 -50.60 18.56 23.93
C ASP A 13 -49.59 19.73 23.94
N LEU A 14 -48.63 19.69 24.87
CA LEU A 14 -47.56 20.68 24.95
C LEU A 14 -46.65 20.64 23.71
N SER A 15 -46.31 19.44 23.23
CA SER A 15 -45.53 19.29 21.99
C SER A 15 -46.26 19.88 20.78
N GLU A 16 -47.57 19.62 20.67
CA GLU A 16 -48.38 20.15 19.58
C GLU A 16 -48.49 21.67 19.64
N GLN A 17 -48.72 22.25 20.82
CA GLN A 17 -48.77 23.71 21.00
C GLN A 17 -47.43 24.37 20.67
N LEU A 18 -46.29 23.78 21.10
CA LEU A 18 -44.96 24.28 20.75
C LEU A 18 -44.68 24.18 19.25
N CYS A 19 -45.11 23.10 18.59
CA CYS A 19 -44.99 22.98 17.13
C CYS A 19 -45.83 24.05 16.40
N ARG A 20 -47.07 24.29 16.84
CA ARG A 20 -47.92 25.35 16.26
C ARG A 20 -47.33 26.74 16.49
N LEU A 21 -46.74 26.98 17.65
CA LEU A 21 -46.09 28.23 18.02
C LEU A 21 -44.81 28.46 17.19
N TYR A 22 -44.02 27.40 16.97
CA TYR A 22 -42.86 27.43 16.08
C TYR A 22 -43.22 27.80 14.64
N LEU A 23 -44.24 27.16 14.07
CA LEU A 23 -44.65 27.41 12.68
C LEU A 23 -45.18 28.85 12.47
N ARG A 24 -45.64 29.51 13.53
CA ARG A 24 -46.01 30.95 13.51
C ARG A 24 -44.82 31.87 13.74
N HIS A 25 -43.80 31.41 14.46
CA HIS A 25 -42.63 32.19 14.86
C HIS A 25 -41.34 31.35 14.75
N THR A 26 -40.82 31.23 13.52
CA THR A 26 -39.62 30.43 13.16
C THR A 26 -38.35 30.83 13.92
N ARG A 27 -38.26 32.09 14.35
CA ARG A 27 -37.16 32.62 15.18
C ARG A 27 -36.99 31.91 16.52
N LEU A 28 -37.98 31.13 16.96
CA LEU A 28 -37.90 30.33 18.19
C LEU A 28 -37.11 29.02 18.02
N ALA A 29 -36.63 28.71 16.81
CA ALA A 29 -35.80 27.53 16.54
C ALA A 29 -34.68 27.30 17.58
N PRO A 30 -33.82 28.29 17.92
CA PRO A 30 -32.75 28.09 18.90
C PRO A 30 -33.26 27.68 20.28
N HIS A 31 -34.38 28.25 20.72
CA HIS A 31 -34.96 27.97 22.04
C HIS A 31 -35.56 26.58 22.10
N LEU A 32 -36.21 26.12 21.03
CA LEU A 32 -36.77 24.77 20.95
C LEU A 32 -35.69 23.70 20.82
N ILE A 33 -34.63 23.98 20.05
CA ILE A 33 -33.44 23.12 19.99
C ILE A 33 -32.80 23.01 21.37
N ASN A 34 -32.59 24.15 22.04
CA ASN A 34 -32.00 24.16 23.38
C ASN A 34 -32.89 23.44 24.42
N LEU A 35 -34.21 23.60 24.32
CA LEU A 35 -35.16 22.88 25.18
C LEU A 35 -35.07 21.37 24.98
N ALA A 36 -35.03 20.90 23.72
CA ALA A 36 -34.83 19.48 23.41
C ALA A 36 -33.48 18.97 23.95
N ASN A 37 -32.39 19.71 23.75
CA ASN A 37 -31.06 19.34 24.24
C ASN A 37 -31.02 19.24 25.77
N GLN A 38 -31.50 20.28 26.47
CA GLN A 38 -31.50 20.31 27.93
C GLN A 38 -32.43 19.27 28.54
N THR A 39 -33.54 18.92 27.89
CA THR A 39 -34.41 17.85 28.37
C THR A 39 -33.78 16.47 28.19
N GLN A 40 -33.07 16.22 27.08
CA GLN A 40 -32.33 14.96 26.92
C GLN A 40 -31.13 14.85 27.85
N GLU A 41 -30.41 15.95 28.10
CA GLU A 41 -29.28 15.97 29.03
C GLU A 41 -29.71 15.70 30.47
N ARG A 42 -30.80 16.35 30.92
CA ARG A 42 -31.29 16.24 32.31
C ARG A 42 -32.20 15.04 32.54
N LEU A 43 -32.87 14.53 31.50
CA LEU A 43 -33.84 13.45 31.57
C LEU A 43 -33.66 12.48 30.38
N PRO A 44 -32.58 11.66 30.37
CA PRO A 44 -32.24 10.80 29.23
C PRO A 44 -33.30 9.70 28.96
N GLU A 45 -34.06 9.29 29.97
CA GLU A 45 -35.13 8.30 29.84
C GLU A 45 -36.43 8.89 29.24
N CYS A 46 -36.51 10.22 29.06
CA CYS A 46 -37.72 10.89 28.61
C CYS A 46 -37.78 10.96 27.07
N THR A 47 -38.73 10.26 26.47
CA THR A 47 -38.97 10.26 25.01
C THR A 47 -39.66 11.53 24.50
N TRP A 48 -39.98 12.48 25.38
CA TRP A 48 -40.70 13.70 25.04
C TRP A 48 -39.92 14.58 24.06
N ALA A 49 -38.61 14.75 24.25
CA ALA A 49 -37.77 15.57 23.37
C ALA A 49 -37.72 15.02 21.94
N ILE A 50 -37.63 13.68 21.79
CA ILE A 50 -37.72 12.99 20.51
C ILE A 50 -39.10 13.19 19.88
N GLY A 51 -40.17 13.12 20.70
CA GLY A 51 -41.54 13.41 20.29
C GLY A 51 -41.73 14.83 19.75
N LEU A 52 -41.15 15.83 20.43
CA LEU A 52 -41.15 17.23 20.01
C LEU A 52 -40.40 17.40 18.68
N LEU A 53 -39.19 16.86 18.56
CA LEU A 53 -38.38 16.93 17.34
C LEU A 53 -39.09 16.27 16.14
N ARG A 54 -39.74 15.12 16.35
CA ARG A 54 -40.58 14.45 15.34
C ARG A 54 -41.80 15.28 14.97
N GLY A 55 -42.42 15.97 15.92
CA GLY A 55 -43.52 16.91 15.69
C GLY A 55 -43.08 18.10 14.83
N LEU A 56 -41.92 18.70 15.16
CA LEU A 56 -41.32 19.79 14.40
C LEU A 56 -40.98 19.36 12.97
N GLN A 57 -40.36 18.20 12.78
CA GLN A 57 -40.08 17.65 11.45
C GLN A 57 -41.36 17.50 10.60
N LYS A 58 -42.43 16.94 11.17
CA LYS A 58 -43.73 16.81 10.48
C LYS A 58 -44.37 18.16 10.17
N GLY A 59 -44.20 19.15 11.04
CA GLY A 59 -44.69 20.51 10.82
C GLY A 59 -43.96 21.21 9.68
N ILE A 60 -42.63 21.11 9.65
CA ILE A 60 -41.77 21.72 8.63
C ILE A 60 -42.02 21.10 7.25
N THR A 61 -42.09 19.77 7.17
CA THR A 61 -42.24 19.06 5.89
C THR A 61 -43.63 19.25 5.26
N LYS A 62 -44.63 19.65 6.05
CA LYS A 62 -45.98 20.01 5.57
C LYS A 62 -46.15 21.50 5.27
N ALA A 63 -45.16 22.34 5.56
CA ALA A 63 -45.24 23.76 5.30
C ALA A 63 -45.25 24.04 3.78
N LEU A 64 -46.15 24.93 3.33
CA LEU A 64 -46.25 25.32 1.92
C LEU A 64 -45.04 26.17 1.51
N LEU A 65 -44.22 25.64 0.60
CA LEU A 65 -42.98 26.27 0.13
C LEU A 65 -43.18 27.68 -0.44
N GLY A 66 -44.33 27.96 -1.04
CA GLY A 66 -44.65 29.27 -1.64
C GLY A 66 -44.85 30.42 -0.64
N GLN A 67 -44.87 30.16 0.67
CA GLN A 67 -45.06 31.16 1.72
C GLN A 67 -43.82 31.35 2.62
N LEU A 68 -42.72 30.63 2.35
CA LEU A 68 -41.52 30.65 3.18
C LEU A 68 -40.56 31.76 2.77
N SER A 69 -40.17 32.61 3.71
CA SER A 69 -39.03 33.51 3.48
C SER A 69 -37.70 32.74 3.56
N LEU A 70 -36.63 33.28 2.97
CA LEU A 70 -35.28 32.69 3.08
C LEU A 70 -34.81 32.57 4.53
N GLN A 71 -35.19 33.53 5.40
CA GLN A 71 -34.86 33.47 6.82
C GLN A 71 -35.60 32.34 7.53
N ASP A 72 -36.88 32.12 7.21
CA ASP A 72 -37.66 31.01 7.76
C ASP A 72 -37.07 29.66 7.35
N LEU A 73 -36.66 29.54 6.09
CA LEU A 73 -35.98 28.35 5.59
C LEU A 73 -34.67 28.07 6.35
N SER A 74 -33.86 29.10 6.62
CA SER A 74 -32.62 28.92 7.40
C SER A 74 -32.86 28.35 8.80
N TRP A 75 -33.94 28.76 9.46
CA TRP A 75 -34.33 28.24 10.78
C TRP A 75 -34.89 26.82 10.69
N HIS A 76 -35.71 26.54 9.67
CA HIS A 76 -36.19 25.19 9.38
C HIS A 76 -35.03 24.21 9.16
N LEU A 77 -34.03 24.60 8.37
CA LEU A 77 -32.85 23.76 8.13
C LEU A 77 -32.06 23.48 9.41
N LYS A 78 -31.83 24.49 10.27
CA LYS A 78 -31.15 24.29 11.56
C LYS A 78 -31.90 23.32 12.47
N VAL A 79 -33.23 23.40 12.51
CA VAL A 79 -34.05 22.43 13.25
C VAL A 79 -33.93 21.05 12.63
N LEU A 80 -33.98 20.92 11.30
CA LEU A 80 -33.81 19.65 10.61
C LEU A 80 -32.40 19.05 10.80
N THR A 81 -31.35 19.87 10.87
CA THR A 81 -29.99 19.41 11.18
C THR A 81 -29.97 18.74 12.55
N ARG A 82 -30.59 19.37 13.56
CA ARG A 82 -30.72 18.80 14.89
C ARG A 82 -31.58 17.53 14.90
N VAL A 83 -32.69 17.52 14.17
CA VAL A 83 -33.55 16.33 14.02
C VAL A 83 -32.78 15.16 13.39
N ALA A 84 -31.88 15.42 12.44
CA ALA A 84 -31.07 14.41 11.77
C ALA A 84 -29.98 13.78 12.65
N GLU A 85 -29.66 14.39 13.81
CA GLU A 85 -28.77 13.79 14.81
C GLU A 85 -29.45 12.65 15.59
N GLU A 86 -30.78 12.62 15.64
CA GLU A 86 -31.55 11.60 16.35
C GLU A 86 -31.72 10.33 15.52
N ARG A 87 -31.05 9.26 15.94
CA ARG A 87 -31.05 7.94 15.26
C ARG A 87 -32.43 7.31 15.10
N GLU A 88 -33.38 7.66 15.97
CA GLU A 88 -34.74 7.12 15.98
C GLU A 88 -35.71 7.83 15.01
N ILE A 89 -35.30 8.97 14.45
CA ILE A 89 -36.17 9.78 13.58
C ILE A 89 -35.85 9.49 12.12
N CYS A 90 -36.86 9.02 11.39
CA CYS A 90 -36.76 8.74 9.95
C CYS A 90 -36.58 10.04 9.15
N GLN A 91 -35.54 10.12 8.31
CA GLN A 91 -35.18 11.34 7.58
C GLN A 91 -35.76 11.44 6.16
N HIS A 92 -36.55 10.47 5.68
CA HIS A 92 -37.16 10.50 4.34
C HIS A 92 -37.99 11.77 4.09
N CYS A 93 -38.78 12.20 5.09
CA CYS A 93 -39.56 13.43 4.97
C CYS A 93 -38.67 14.68 4.93
N SER A 94 -37.55 14.68 5.68
CA SER A 94 -36.57 15.76 5.65
C SER A 94 -35.96 15.90 4.25
N LEU A 95 -35.49 14.79 3.65
CA LEU A 95 -34.91 14.80 2.31
C LEU A 95 -35.94 15.15 1.23
N GLY A 96 -37.17 14.64 1.33
CA GLY A 96 -38.26 15.03 0.43
C GLY A 96 -38.53 16.54 0.46
N PHE A 97 -38.50 17.14 1.66
CA PHE A 97 -38.59 18.60 1.81
C PHE A 97 -37.38 19.31 1.18
N LEU A 98 -36.14 18.88 1.44
CA LEU A 98 -34.94 19.49 0.82
C LEU A 98 -35.00 19.43 -0.72
N SER A 99 -35.37 18.28 -1.29
CA SER A 99 -35.53 18.11 -2.74
C SER A 99 -36.59 19.05 -3.31
N SER A 100 -37.73 19.20 -2.61
CA SER A 100 -38.78 20.13 -3.01
C SER A 100 -38.35 21.59 -2.96
N VAL A 101 -37.53 21.98 -1.97
CA VAL A 101 -36.99 23.34 -1.86
C VAL A 101 -36.02 23.64 -3.01
N ILE A 102 -35.15 22.68 -3.34
CA ILE A 102 -34.14 22.81 -4.40
C ILE A 102 -34.79 22.90 -5.80
N THR A 103 -35.89 22.17 -6.03
CA THR A 103 -36.58 22.15 -7.33
C THR A 103 -37.53 23.34 -7.55
N THR A 104 -38.08 23.93 -6.48
CA THR A 104 -39.09 25.00 -6.59
C THR A 104 -38.56 26.41 -6.34
N SER A 105 -37.43 26.55 -5.66
CA SER A 105 -36.90 27.86 -5.24
C SER A 105 -35.78 28.34 -6.18
N PRO A 106 -35.69 29.63 -6.52
CA PRO A 106 -34.59 30.19 -7.30
C PRO A 106 -33.29 30.33 -6.47
N LEU A 107 -32.97 29.32 -5.65
CA LEU A 107 -31.71 29.24 -4.90
C LEU A 107 -30.47 29.26 -5.80
N GLY A 108 -30.66 28.94 -7.10
CA GLY A 108 -29.60 28.94 -8.11
C GLY A 108 -29.14 30.31 -8.62
N VAL A 109 -29.84 31.43 -8.33
CA VAL A 109 -29.53 32.73 -8.98
C VAL A 109 -28.68 33.67 -8.10
N GLY A 110 -28.54 33.39 -6.80
CA GLY A 110 -27.75 34.25 -5.89
C GLY A 110 -27.29 33.57 -4.60
N GLY A 111 -26.99 32.26 -4.69
CA GLY A 111 -26.74 31.34 -3.57
C GLY A 111 -26.16 31.97 -2.31
N ASP A 112 -27.02 32.13 -1.29
CA ASP A 112 -26.57 32.59 0.03
C ASP A 112 -25.75 31.49 0.70
N TRP A 113 -24.43 31.71 0.79
CA TRP A 113 -23.47 30.83 1.44
C TRP A 113 -23.95 30.30 2.81
N ARG A 114 -24.63 31.12 3.63
CA ARG A 114 -25.12 30.70 4.96
C ARG A 114 -26.25 29.67 4.86
N LEU A 115 -27.10 29.84 3.86
CA LEU A 115 -28.21 28.94 3.59
C LEU A 115 -27.69 27.62 3.00
N GLY A 116 -26.73 27.69 2.07
CA GLY A 116 -26.05 26.52 1.52
C GLY A 116 -25.37 25.67 2.60
N ASN A 117 -24.68 26.31 3.56
CA ASN A 117 -24.10 25.61 4.71
C ASN A 117 -25.17 24.96 5.59
N SER A 118 -26.31 25.61 5.80
CA SER A 118 -27.42 25.02 6.55
C SER A 118 -27.98 23.77 5.83
N PHE A 119 -28.02 23.78 4.49
CA PHE A 119 -28.39 22.61 3.67
C PHE A 119 -27.39 21.47 3.80
N LEU A 120 -26.09 21.78 3.63
CA LEU A 120 -25.01 20.81 3.76
C LEU A 120 -24.94 20.22 5.17
N GLY A 121 -25.23 21.01 6.21
CA GLY A 121 -25.32 20.53 7.58
C GLY A 121 -26.37 19.46 7.78
N VAL A 122 -27.58 19.61 7.18
CA VAL A 122 -28.58 18.53 7.19
C VAL A 122 -28.07 17.30 6.44
N CYS A 123 -27.54 17.49 5.23
CA CYS A 123 -27.02 16.38 4.40
C CYS A 123 -25.93 15.59 5.13
N ARG A 124 -25.00 16.29 5.79
CA ARG A 124 -23.92 15.70 6.59
C ARG A 124 -24.44 14.86 7.75
N ARG A 125 -25.44 15.35 8.50
CA ARG A 125 -26.05 14.56 9.59
C ARG A 125 -26.77 13.33 9.06
N VAL A 126 -27.38 13.42 7.88
CA VAL A 126 -27.99 12.26 7.22
C VAL A 126 -26.95 11.26 6.73
N LEU A 127 -25.78 11.71 6.23
CA LEU A 127 -24.65 10.83 5.87
C LEU A 127 -24.17 9.98 7.05
N LEU A 128 -24.31 10.48 8.28
CA LEU A 128 -23.96 9.79 9.52
C LEU A 128 -25.09 8.92 10.10
N HIS A 129 -26.27 8.91 9.48
CA HIS A 129 -27.44 8.26 10.05
C HIS A 129 -27.36 6.72 9.88
N PRO A 130 -27.79 5.92 10.87
CA PRO A 130 -27.76 4.45 10.77
C PRO A 130 -28.61 3.89 9.63
N THR A 131 -29.63 4.64 9.18
CA THR A 131 -30.51 4.24 8.06
C THR A 131 -30.07 4.82 6.71
N LEU A 132 -28.77 5.07 6.51
CA LEU A 132 -28.25 5.66 5.28
C LEU A 132 -28.62 4.85 4.03
N ASP A 133 -28.66 3.52 4.12
CA ASP A 133 -28.93 2.63 2.98
C ASP A 133 -30.25 2.95 2.26
N SER A 134 -31.30 3.28 3.00
CA SER A 134 -32.60 3.64 2.41
C SER A 134 -32.65 5.10 1.93
N LEU A 135 -31.70 5.93 2.35
CA LEU A 135 -31.63 7.36 2.10
C LEU A 135 -30.58 7.74 1.03
N LEU A 136 -29.82 6.75 0.53
CA LEU A 136 -28.70 6.95 -0.38
C LEU A 136 -29.12 7.67 -1.67
N ILE A 137 -30.15 7.17 -2.36
CA ILE A 137 -30.61 7.75 -3.63
C ILE A 137 -31.14 9.19 -3.44
N PRO A 138 -32.10 9.45 -2.52
CA PRO A 138 -32.58 10.81 -2.33
C PRO A 138 -31.50 11.81 -1.90
N LEU A 139 -30.53 11.36 -1.10
CA LEU A 139 -29.42 12.20 -0.66
C LEU A 139 -28.42 12.48 -1.79
N ALA A 140 -28.12 11.47 -2.61
CA ALA A 140 -27.25 11.61 -3.78
C ALA A 140 -27.83 12.61 -4.78
N ASP A 141 -29.14 12.54 -5.07
CA ASP A 141 -29.82 13.46 -5.98
C ASP A 141 -29.73 14.92 -5.48
N ILE A 142 -29.91 15.14 -4.17
CA ILE A 142 -29.79 16.46 -3.54
C ILE A 142 -28.36 17.00 -3.64
N LEU A 143 -27.37 16.19 -3.25
CA LEU A 143 -25.96 16.58 -3.28
C LEU A 143 -25.48 16.86 -4.71
N GLN A 144 -25.87 16.03 -5.67
CA GLN A 144 -25.57 16.23 -7.08
C GLN A 144 -26.19 17.51 -7.62
N HIS A 145 -27.45 17.80 -7.25
CA HIS A 145 -28.08 19.05 -7.66
C HIS A 145 -27.37 20.28 -7.08
N LEU A 146 -26.99 20.25 -5.81
CA LEU A 146 -26.21 21.33 -5.19
C LEU A 146 -24.83 21.49 -5.87
N ALA A 147 -24.16 20.39 -6.17
CA ALA A 147 -22.86 20.37 -6.85
C ALA A 147 -22.87 20.97 -8.28
N CYS A 148 -24.00 20.87 -8.97
CA CYS A 148 -24.13 21.31 -10.36
C CYS A 148 -24.77 22.70 -10.51
N TYR A 149 -25.71 23.07 -9.64
CA TYR A 149 -26.60 24.21 -9.90
C TYR A 149 -26.62 25.27 -8.79
N TYR A 150 -25.93 25.07 -7.66
CA TYR A 150 -25.91 26.07 -6.59
C TYR A 150 -25.04 27.29 -6.97
N GLY A 151 -25.43 28.50 -6.61
CA GLY A 151 -24.73 29.73 -7.08
C GLY A 151 -23.35 29.98 -6.44
N ASP A 152 -23.04 29.33 -5.32
CA ASP A 152 -21.80 29.52 -4.56
C ASP A 152 -20.83 28.34 -4.79
N ALA A 153 -19.59 28.65 -5.17
CA ALA A 153 -18.57 27.66 -5.51
C ALA A 153 -18.14 26.79 -4.32
N ASP A 154 -18.04 27.37 -3.12
CA ASP A 154 -17.66 26.62 -1.92
C ASP A 154 -18.73 25.56 -1.63
N ILE A 155 -20.01 25.93 -1.70
CA ILE A 155 -21.12 25.00 -1.49
C ILE A 155 -21.15 23.90 -2.56
N GLN A 156 -20.87 24.23 -3.83
CA GLN A 156 -20.77 23.24 -4.90
C GLN A 156 -19.67 22.20 -4.60
N ASP A 157 -18.48 22.65 -4.22
CA ASP A 157 -17.34 21.75 -4.00
C ASP A 157 -17.55 20.88 -2.75
N HIS A 158 -18.14 21.42 -1.68
CA HIS A 158 -18.52 20.61 -0.53
C HIS A 158 -19.60 19.58 -0.87
N ALA A 159 -20.59 19.95 -1.69
CA ALA A 159 -21.59 19.01 -2.17
C ALA A 159 -20.98 17.89 -3.03
N ARG A 160 -20.00 18.21 -3.89
CA ARG A 160 -19.22 17.22 -4.66
C ARG A 160 -18.46 16.28 -3.75
N LEU A 161 -17.76 16.81 -2.76
CA LEU A 161 -17.02 16.00 -1.79
C LEU A 161 -17.96 15.02 -1.08
N TYR A 162 -19.08 15.50 -0.55
CA TYR A 162 -20.07 14.65 0.13
C TYR A 162 -20.69 13.61 -0.80
N TYR A 163 -20.95 13.97 -2.06
CA TYR A 163 -21.43 13.02 -3.07
C TYR A 163 -20.38 11.93 -3.38
N THR A 164 -19.11 12.31 -3.53
CA THR A 164 -18.02 11.35 -3.74
C THR A 164 -17.85 10.44 -2.52
N LEU A 165 -17.90 10.97 -1.31
CA LEU A 165 -17.83 10.16 -0.09
C LEU A 165 -18.98 9.16 0.00
N LEU A 166 -20.21 9.60 -0.30
CA LEU A 166 -21.40 8.73 -0.32
C LEU A 166 -21.27 7.57 -1.32
N THR A 167 -20.60 7.78 -2.45
CA THR A 167 -20.53 6.81 -3.55
C THR A 167 -19.29 5.92 -3.52
N THR A 168 -18.21 6.35 -2.85
CA THR A 168 -16.90 5.67 -2.92
C THR A 168 -16.43 5.07 -1.59
N VAL A 169 -17.04 5.43 -0.46
CA VAL A 169 -16.58 5.05 0.88
C VAL A 169 -17.65 4.20 1.59
N SER A 170 -17.23 3.18 2.34
CA SER A 170 -18.13 2.39 3.17
C SER A 170 -18.71 3.20 4.34
N GLN A 171 -19.92 2.87 4.80
CA GLN A 171 -20.60 3.60 5.89
C GLN A 171 -19.76 3.66 7.17
N GLU A 172 -19.05 2.58 7.52
CA GLU A 172 -18.17 2.51 8.70
C GLU A 172 -17.02 3.51 8.61
N LYS A 173 -16.37 3.59 7.43
CA LYS A 173 -15.27 4.52 7.20
C LYS A 173 -15.77 5.95 7.12
N LEU A 174 -16.95 6.18 6.53
CA LEU A 174 -17.60 7.48 6.47
C LEU A 174 -17.94 7.98 7.88
N ALA A 175 -18.48 7.11 8.73
CA ALA A 175 -18.79 7.42 10.12
C ALA A 175 -17.53 7.80 10.91
N MET A 176 -16.42 7.06 10.77
CA MET A 176 -15.15 7.42 11.40
C MET A 176 -14.64 8.78 10.91
N MET A 177 -14.63 9.00 9.58
CA MET A 177 -14.12 10.23 8.98
C MET A 177 -14.91 11.48 9.35
N LEU A 178 -16.23 11.37 9.52
CA LEU A 178 -17.10 12.50 9.86
C LEU A 178 -17.39 12.65 11.36
N ALA A 179 -17.16 11.64 12.20
CA ALA A 179 -17.43 11.71 13.65
C ALA A 179 -16.23 12.23 14.48
N GLN A 180 -15.01 12.22 13.93
CA GLN A 180 -13.76 12.53 14.65
C GLN A 180 -13.65 13.96 15.19
N GLU A 181 -14.55 14.88 14.80
CA GLU A 181 -14.56 16.28 15.26
C GLU A 181 -15.11 16.50 16.68
N ALA A 182 -15.82 15.53 17.27
CA ALA A 182 -16.49 15.75 18.56
C ALA A 182 -15.65 15.40 19.80
N ALA A 183 -14.54 14.68 19.64
CA ALA A 183 -13.85 14.03 20.78
C ALA A 183 -12.49 14.65 21.17
N ASP A 184 -11.82 15.42 20.31
CA ASP A 184 -10.42 15.80 20.55
C ASP A 184 -10.23 17.26 20.99
N ASN A 185 -10.41 17.49 22.29
CA ASN A 185 -9.63 18.48 23.04
C ASN A 185 -8.43 17.77 23.68
N GLY A 186 -7.44 17.38 22.87
CA GLY A 186 -6.21 16.68 23.29
C GLY A 186 -4.99 17.13 22.45
N PRO A 187 -3.77 17.15 23.01
CA PRO A 187 -2.69 17.97 22.50
C PRO A 187 -1.89 17.31 21.37
N GLN A 188 -1.44 18.16 20.43
CA GLN A 188 -0.30 17.95 19.53
C GLN A 188 -0.52 17.06 18.29
N VAL A 189 -1.19 17.62 17.28
CA VAL A 189 -0.69 17.53 15.91
C VAL A 189 -0.47 18.96 15.43
N LYS A 190 0.75 19.28 15.02
CA LYS A 190 1.12 20.60 14.50
C LYS A 190 0.22 20.94 13.30
N LYS A 191 -0.80 21.74 13.59
CA LYS A 191 -1.60 22.59 12.71
C LYS A 191 -0.96 22.79 11.33
N ARG A 192 -1.42 22.01 10.34
CA ARG A 192 -1.41 22.42 8.92
C ARG A 192 -2.75 23.06 8.60
N THR A 193 -3.07 24.10 9.39
CA THR A 193 -4.28 24.92 9.31
C THR A 193 -4.08 26.04 8.30
N LEU A 194 -3.74 25.72 7.05
CA LEU A 194 -3.63 26.74 5.99
C LEU A 194 -4.55 26.47 4.78
N SER A 195 -5.23 25.32 4.74
CA SER A 195 -6.20 25.00 3.69
C SER A 195 -7.62 24.73 4.21
N SER A 196 -7.82 24.54 5.51
CA SER A 196 -9.14 24.34 6.12
C SER A 196 -9.75 25.70 6.48
N LEU A 197 -10.40 26.35 5.52
CA LEU A 197 -11.16 27.59 5.76
C LEU A 197 -12.33 27.42 6.75
N MET A 198 -12.64 26.18 7.16
CA MET A 198 -13.59 25.86 8.23
C MET A 198 -12.91 24.94 9.26
N ALA A 199 -13.13 25.22 10.55
CA ALA A 199 -12.67 24.39 11.67
C ALA A 199 -13.22 22.95 11.63
N GLU A 200 -14.29 22.73 10.86
CA GLU A 200 -15.02 21.47 10.72
C GLU A 200 -14.43 20.52 9.64
N ASN A 201 -13.25 20.80 9.06
CA ASN A 201 -12.58 19.94 8.06
C ASN A 201 -11.19 19.44 8.50
N GLU A 202 -10.76 19.76 9.72
CA GLU A 202 -9.43 19.38 10.22
C GLU A 202 -9.28 17.85 10.39
N GLY A 203 -10.35 17.14 10.78
CA GLY A 203 -10.34 15.67 10.91
C GLY A 203 -10.31 14.93 9.56
N LEU A 204 -11.15 15.37 8.61
CA LEU A 204 -11.25 14.81 7.25
C LEU A 204 -9.95 14.92 6.45
N THR A 205 -9.28 16.07 6.54
CA THR A 205 -8.00 16.30 5.86
C THR A 205 -6.90 15.42 6.44
N GLY A 206 -6.87 15.22 7.76
CA GLY A 206 -5.96 14.26 8.39
C GLY A 206 -6.12 12.85 7.81
N THR A 207 -7.34 12.28 7.86
CA THR A 207 -7.59 10.88 7.43
C THR A 207 -7.39 10.64 5.93
N LEU A 208 -7.56 11.66 5.09
CA LEU A 208 -7.34 11.57 3.64
C LEU A 208 -5.88 11.82 3.22
N THR A 209 -5.04 12.33 4.12
CA THR A 209 -3.62 12.56 3.83
C THR A 209 -2.77 11.34 4.18
N VAL A 210 -1.79 11.06 3.33
CA VAL A 210 -0.75 10.09 3.66
C VAL A 210 0.22 10.74 4.63
N HIS A 211 0.22 10.27 5.87
CA HIS A 211 1.11 10.75 6.93
C HIS A 211 2.53 10.25 6.70
N GLN A 212 3.55 11.04 7.01
CA GLN A 212 4.94 10.60 6.95
C GLN A 212 5.42 10.17 8.33
N THR A 213 6.11 9.04 8.41
CA THR A 213 6.83 8.64 9.63
C THR A 213 8.16 9.36 9.73
N GLU A 214 8.58 9.68 10.96
CA GLU A 214 9.87 10.33 11.22
C GLU A 214 11.05 9.36 11.15
N THR A 215 10.80 8.06 11.37
CA THR A 215 11.84 7.02 11.42
C THR A 215 11.44 5.77 10.62
N ALA A 216 12.41 5.19 9.91
CA ALA A 216 12.25 3.94 9.18
C ALA A 216 12.16 2.74 10.14
N PHE A 217 10.94 2.23 10.33
CA PHE A 217 10.65 1.14 11.27
C PHE A 217 10.38 -0.22 10.56
N LEU A 218 10.17 -0.20 9.24
CA LEU A 218 10.16 -1.39 8.38
C LEU A 218 11.55 -1.61 7.76
N CYS A 219 11.92 -2.88 7.57
CA CYS A 219 13.11 -3.25 6.81
C CYS A 219 12.90 -4.56 6.05
N LEU A 220 13.64 -4.70 4.95
CA LEU A 220 13.72 -5.94 4.17
C LEU A 220 15.02 -6.65 4.53
N THR A 221 14.92 -7.84 5.09
CA THR A 221 16.08 -8.67 5.43
C THR A 221 16.19 -9.80 4.42
N LEU A 222 17.36 -9.97 3.80
CA LEU A 222 17.56 -11.04 2.82
C LEU A 222 17.39 -12.40 3.51
N VAL A 223 16.60 -13.28 2.90
CA VAL A 223 16.53 -14.68 3.29
C VAL A 223 17.63 -15.40 2.52
N SER A 224 18.65 -15.86 3.24
CA SER A 224 19.65 -16.75 2.64
C SER A 224 18.93 -17.94 2.03
N SER A 225 18.96 -18.03 0.70
CA SER A 225 18.57 -19.25 0.03
C SER A 225 19.63 -20.29 0.39
N GLU A 226 19.29 -21.26 1.23
CA GLU A 226 19.83 -22.60 0.99
C GLU A 226 19.58 -22.88 -0.50
N GLY A 227 20.62 -23.32 -1.23
CA GLY A 227 20.63 -23.36 -2.69
C GLY A 227 19.39 -24.04 -3.27
N PRO A 228 19.11 -23.90 -4.58
CA PRO A 228 17.97 -24.58 -5.18
C PRO A 228 18.03 -26.08 -4.85
N GLY A 229 17.21 -26.48 -3.89
CA GLY A 229 16.98 -27.85 -3.50
C GLY A 229 16.10 -28.49 -4.55
N GLU A 230 16.70 -28.75 -5.72
CA GLU A 230 16.35 -29.87 -6.56
C GLU A 230 17.67 -30.52 -6.93
N SER A 231 18.11 -31.41 -6.04
CA SER A 231 18.85 -32.60 -6.44
C SER A 231 17.98 -33.36 -7.44
N GLY A 232 17.95 -32.87 -8.67
CA GLY A 232 17.65 -33.67 -9.84
C GLY A 232 18.71 -34.74 -9.87
N GLN A 233 18.35 -35.92 -9.38
CA GLN A 233 19.12 -37.14 -9.59
C GLN A 233 19.57 -37.13 -11.05
N LEU A 234 20.89 -37.20 -11.24
CA LEU A 234 21.53 -37.47 -12.53
C LEU A 234 21.03 -38.84 -12.99
N HIS A 235 19.82 -38.89 -13.53
CA HIS A 235 19.36 -39.99 -14.33
C HIS A 235 19.98 -39.80 -15.70
N GLU A 236 21.14 -40.45 -15.89
CA GLU A 236 21.73 -40.71 -17.19
C GLU A 236 20.66 -41.36 -18.08
N LYS A 237 20.13 -40.58 -19.01
CA LYS A 237 19.47 -41.11 -20.20
C LYS A 237 20.40 -40.87 -21.38
N GLU A 238 20.61 -41.94 -22.13
CA GLU A 238 21.44 -41.97 -23.33
C GLU A 238 20.87 -41.04 -24.42
N THR A 239 21.65 -40.00 -24.70
CA THR A 239 21.94 -39.28 -25.98
C THR A 239 20.85 -39.07 -27.05
N GLU A 240 20.70 -37.80 -27.46
CA GLU A 240 20.97 -37.40 -28.85
C GLU A 240 22.33 -36.70 -28.89
N ASP A 241 23.18 -37.10 -29.84
CA ASP A 241 24.53 -36.56 -30.07
C ASP A 241 24.39 -35.17 -30.69
N VAL A 242 24.54 -34.10 -29.89
CA VAL A 242 24.43 -32.72 -30.38
C VAL A 242 25.74 -32.35 -31.06
N THR A 243 25.72 -32.29 -32.40
CA THR A 243 26.89 -32.04 -33.26
C THR A 243 27.54 -30.67 -33.06
N ASP A 244 26.83 -29.67 -32.53
CA ASP A 244 27.42 -28.40 -32.06
C ASP A 244 26.68 -27.85 -30.82
N VAL A 245 27.22 -28.18 -29.64
CA VAL A 245 26.67 -27.79 -28.32
C VAL A 245 26.62 -26.27 -28.16
N LEU A 246 27.58 -25.53 -28.73
CA LEU A 246 27.68 -24.08 -28.57
C LEU A 246 26.63 -23.34 -29.40
N GLU A 247 26.35 -23.81 -30.63
CA GLU A 247 25.28 -23.25 -31.46
C GLU A 247 23.89 -23.55 -30.86
N ALA A 248 23.69 -24.78 -30.35
CA ALA A 248 22.47 -25.17 -29.65
C ALA A 248 22.25 -24.39 -28.33
N TYR A 249 23.34 -23.98 -27.66
CA TYR A 249 23.25 -23.09 -26.51
C TYR A 249 22.77 -21.70 -26.92
N ARG A 250 23.42 -21.11 -27.93
CA ARG A 250 23.18 -19.74 -28.36
C ARG A 250 21.80 -19.53 -28.97
N SER A 251 21.26 -20.54 -29.65
CA SER A 251 19.92 -20.47 -30.26
C SER A 251 18.80 -20.24 -29.23
N GLN A 252 18.98 -20.65 -27.97
CA GLN A 252 17.99 -20.46 -26.90
C GLN A 252 17.78 -18.99 -26.54
N PHE A 253 18.81 -18.14 -26.68
CA PHE A 253 18.69 -16.71 -26.40
C PHE A 253 17.84 -15.95 -27.43
N GLY A 254 17.55 -16.56 -28.58
CA GLY A 254 16.64 -16.02 -29.58
C GLY A 254 15.16 -16.20 -29.23
N GLU A 255 14.83 -17.05 -28.25
CA GLU A 255 13.44 -17.30 -27.85
C GLU A 255 12.89 -16.18 -26.95
N PRO A 256 11.71 -15.61 -27.30
CA PRO A 256 11.11 -14.56 -26.48
C PRO A 256 10.67 -15.13 -25.13
N GLY A 257 11.28 -14.63 -24.05
CA GLY A 257 10.98 -15.04 -22.66
C GLY A 257 11.99 -16.00 -22.03
N PHE A 258 13.08 -16.37 -22.73
CA PHE A 258 14.15 -17.22 -22.18
C PHE A 258 15.06 -16.48 -21.19
N MET A 259 15.12 -15.14 -21.25
CA MET A 259 15.97 -14.33 -20.35
C MET A 259 15.62 -14.61 -18.88
N PRO A 260 16.54 -15.21 -18.09
CA PRO A 260 16.21 -15.61 -16.75
C PRO A 260 16.21 -14.41 -15.80
N ASP A 261 15.10 -14.26 -15.06
CA ASP A 261 14.94 -13.26 -14.01
C ASP A 261 15.74 -13.67 -12.76
N VAL A 262 16.45 -12.72 -12.15
CA VAL A 262 17.12 -12.93 -10.86
C VAL A 262 16.09 -12.73 -9.75
N THR A 263 15.74 -13.80 -9.02
CA THR A 263 14.73 -13.74 -7.95
C THR A 263 15.37 -13.75 -6.57
N LEU A 264 15.24 -12.65 -5.83
CA LEU A 264 15.71 -12.51 -4.45
C LEU A 264 14.55 -12.60 -3.46
N LYS A 265 14.76 -13.28 -2.33
CA LYS A 265 13.74 -13.45 -1.28
C LYS A 265 14.11 -12.60 -0.07
N TYR A 266 13.18 -11.78 0.39
CA TYR A 266 13.34 -10.91 1.56
C TYR A 266 12.23 -11.16 2.58
N GLN A 267 12.50 -10.99 3.86
CA GLN A 267 11.49 -10.91 4.91
C GLN A 267 11.22 -9.44 5.24
N LEU A 268 9.94 -9.07 5.30
CA LEU A 268 9.53 -7.74 5.74
C LEU A 268 9.37 -7.73 7.27
N VAL A 269 10.29 -7.06 7.96
CA VAL A 269 10.40 -7.09 9.43
C VAL A 269 10.07 -5.72 10.04
N LEU A 270 9.36 -5.76 11.17
CA LEU A 270 9.12 -4.62 12.06
C LEU A 270 10.26 -4.52 13.08
N LYS A 271 10.91 -3.35 13.20
CA LYS A 271 11.92 -3.09 14.25
C LYS A 271 11.32 -3.12 15.66
N GLN A 272 12.10 -3.45 16.69
CA GLN A 272 11.56 -3.82 18.02
C GLN A 272 11.08 -2.64 18.91
N ASP A 273 11.50 -1.40 18.67
CA ASP A 273 11.07 -0.22 19.45
C ASP A 273 10.09 0.65 18.67
N GLN A 274 8.79 0.34 18.78
CA GLN A 274 7.75 1.03 18.01
C GLN A 274 6.62 1.58 18.88
N ASP A 275 6.07 2.68 18.40
CA ASP A 275 4.78 3.20 18.81
C ASP A 275 3.70 2.10 18.70
N PRO A 276 2.85 1.91 19.73
CA PRO A 276 1.80 0.88 19.71
C PRO A 276 0.85 0.98 18.52
N ARG A 277 0.77 2.13 17.84
CA ARG A 277 -0.05 2.33 16.64
C ARG A 277 0.43 1.51 15.42
N PHE A 278 1.69 1.08 15.39
CA PHE A 278 2.28 0.34 14.26
C PHE A 278 2.38 -1.18 14.51
N GLU A 279 1.71 -1.70 15.53
CA GLU A 279 1.70 -3.15 15.80
C GLU A 279 0.98 -3.97 14.73
N GLN A 280 -0.01 -3.35 14.07
CA GLN A 280 -0.79 -3.99 13.01
C GLN A 280 -0.85 -3.10 11.77
N LEU A 281 -0.17 -3.54 10.72
CA LEU A 281 -0.16 -2.88 9.42
C LEU A 281 -0.97 -3.68 8.42
N PHE A 282 -1.70 -2.96 7.58
CA PHE A 282 -2.55 -3.50 6.52
C PHE A 282 -2.21 -2.86 5.18
N ASN A 283 -2.40 -3.62 4.10
CA ASN A 283 -2.25 -3.17 2.72
C ASN A 283 -0.93 -2.43 2.48
N ILE A 284 0.18 -3.06 2.86
CA ILE A 284 1.51 -2.48 2.69
C ILE A 284 1.89 -2.59 1.22
N ARG A 285 2.08 -1.46 0.55
CA ARG A 285 2.64 -1.38 -0.79
C ARG A 285 4.09 -0.94 -0.71
N LEU A 286 4.99 -1.82 -1.13
CA LEU A 286 6.43 -1.55 -1.27
C LEU A 286 6.70 -0.99 -2.66
N HIS A 287 7.31 0.18 -2.70
CA HIS A 287 7.74 0.86 -3.92
C HIS A 287 9.27 0.84 -4.01
N PHE A 288 9.79 0.55 -5.20
CA PHE A 288 11.21 0.38 -5.46
C PHE A 288 11.67 1.35 -6.54
N VAL A 289 12.74 2.10 -6.26
CA VAL A 289 13.37 3.02 -7.21
C VAL A 289 14.83 2.64 -7.38
N LEU A 290 15.21 2.31 -8.61
CA LEU A 290 16.60 2.04 -8.98
C LEU A 290 17.45 3.32 -8.95
N THR A 291 18.70 3.20 -8.55
CA THR A 291 19.68 4.30 -8.63
C THR A 291 20.35 4.43 -9.99
N ASP A 292 20.24 3.39 -10.82
CA ASP A 292 20.95 3.21 -12.08
C ASP A 292 20.07 2.45 -13.09
N ASP A 293 20.58 2.30 -14.32
CA ASP A 293 19.88 1.64 -15.43
C ASP A 293 20.35 0.19 -15.65
N HIS A 294 21.03 -0.43 -14.67
CA HIS A 294 21.53 -1.80 -14.80
C HIS A 294 20.41 -2.85 -14.83
N TYR A 295 19.24 -2.53 -14.30
CA TYR A 295 18.07 -3.41 -14.25
C TYR A 295 16.83 -2.71 -14.80
N GLU A 296 15.84 -3.47 -15.27
CA GLU A 296 14.53 -2.91 -15.62
C GLU A 296 13.75 -2.43 -14.38
N GLN A 297 12.83 -1.49 -14.60
CA GLN A 297 11.98 -0.96 -13.54
C GLN A 297 11.17 -2.06 -12.85
N LEU A 298 11.24 -2.04 -11.52
CA LEU A 298 10.54 -2.97 -10.64
C LEU A 298 9.07 -2.56 -10.48
N GLN A 299 8.20 -3.56 -10.39
CA GLN A 299 6.80 -3.35 -10.02
C GLN A 299 6.64 -3.27 -8.50
N ASP A 300 5.64 -2.50 -8.07
CA ASP A 300 5.28 -2.41 -6.66
C ASP A 300 4.83 -3.78 -6.13
N ILE A 301 5.25 -4.11 -4.91
CA ILE A 301 4.87 -5.35 -4.25
C ILE A 301 3.86 -5.05 -3.15
N ASN A 302 2.73 -5.76 -3.16
CA ASN A 302 1.70 -5.61 -2.15
C ASN A 302 1.78 -6.75 -1.13
N VAL A 303 1.88 -6.38 0.15
CA VAL A 303 1.85 -7.29 1.30
C VAL A 303 0.56 -7.02 2.08
N PRO A 304 -0.35 -8.01 2.22
CA PRO A 304 -1.67 -7.78 2.81
C PRO A 304 -1.64 -7.30 4.26
N CYS A 305 -0.78 -7.89 5.08
CA CYS A 305 -0.67 -7.53 6.49
C CYS A 305 0.72 -7.87 7.06
N VAL A 306 1.14 -7.09 8.06
CA VAL A 306 2.33 -7.34 8.87
C VAL A 306 1.95 -7.06 10.32
N PHE A 307 2.05 -8.07 11.18
CA PHE A 307 1.69 -7.96 12.59
C PHE A 307 2.88 -8.29 13.50
N LYS A 308 3.02 -7.51 14.56
CA LYS A 308 4.00 -7.80 15.62
C LYS A 308 3.66 -9.17 16.27
N GLY A 309 4.66 -10.04 16.40
CA GLY A 309 4.51 -11.37 16.98
C GLY A 309 4.05 -12.47 16.02
N ARG A 310 3.77 -12.15 14.74
CA ARG A 310 3.59 -13.16 13.67
C ARG A 310 4.88 -13.33 12.87
N PRO A 311 5.08 -14.49 12.20
CA PRO A 311 6.23 -14.66 11.32
C PRO A 311 6.21 -13.58 10.21
N PRO A 312 7.35 -12.95 9.91
CA PRO A 312 7.43 -11.89 8.91
C PRO A 312 7.09 -12.45 7.52
N PRO A 313 6.27 -11.76 6.72
CA PRO A 313 5.94 -12.23 5.37
C PRO A 313 7.18 -12.19 4.48
N VAL A 314 7.28 -13.20 3.60
CA VAL A 314 8.35 -13.31 2.61
C VAL A 314 7.92 -12.63 1.31
N VAL A 315 8.76 -11.72 0.83
CA VAL A 315 8.62 -10.94 -0.38
C VAL A 315 9.60 -11.45 -1.43
N GLN A 316 9.14 -11.66 -2.66
CA GLN A 316 9.97 -12.07 -3.79
C GLN A 316 10.21 -10.89 -4.71
N LEU A 317 11.46 -10.47 -4.85
CA LEU A 317 11.89 -9.42 -5.74
C LEU A 317 12.44 -10.05 -7.02
N ARG A 318 11.77 -9.83 -8.16
CA ARG A 318 12.21 -10.34 -9.47
C ARG A 318 12.91 -9.23 -10.24
N LEU A 319 14.20 -9.38 -10.43
CA LEU A 319 15.08 -8.43 -11.10
C LEU A 319 15.33 -8.90 -12.53
N LYS A 320 15.26 -7.96 -13.47
CA LYS A 320 15.56 -8.18 -14.89
C LYS A 320 16.83 -7.42 -15.27
N PRO A 321 18.00 -8.09 -15.28
CA PRO A 321 19.26 -7.41 -15.54
C PRO A 321 19.36 -6.99 -17.01
N ARG A 322 19.68 -5.73 -17.25
CA ARG A 322 20.20 -5.24 -18.54
C ARG A 322 21.71 -5.37 -18.60
N GLN A 323 22.35 -5.22 -17.44
CA GLN A 323 23.78 -5.41 -17.24
C GLN A 323 23.99 -6.14 -15.91
N PRO A 324 24.95 -7.09 -15.83
CA PRO A 324 25.20 -7.86 -14.61
C PRO A 324 26.07 -7.09 -13.60
N TYR A 325 25.66 -5.87 -13.28
CA TYR A 325 26.36 -5.00 -12.33
C TYR A 325 25.58 -4.88 -11.02
N PRO A 326 26.28 -4.72 -9.87
CA PRO A 326 25.59 -4.46 -8.61
C PRO A 326 24.76 -3.17 -8.69
N THR A 327 23.65 -3.12 -7.95
CA THR A 327 22.73 -1.98 -7.92
C THR A 327 22.24 -1.69 -6.51
N THR A 328 21.74 -0.47 -6.29
CA THR A 328 21.07 -0.06 -5.05
C THR A 328 19.62 0.31 -5.33
N LEU A 329 18.72 -0.26 -4.53
CA LEU A 329 17.29 -0.02 -4.62
C LEU A 329 16.85 0.84 -3.45
N ARG A 330 16.33 2.03 -3.75
CA ARG A 330 15.65 2.87 -2.77
C ARG A 330 14.25 2.32 -2.55
N VAL A 331 13.90 2.07 -1.29
CA VAL A 331 12.63 1.42 -0.93
C VAL A 331 11.79 2.35 -0.07
N SER A 332 10.51 2.46 -0.40
CA SER A 332 9.52 3.09 0.47
C SER A 332 8.28 2.22 0.59
N ALA A 333 7.49 2.45 1.65
CA ALA A 333 6.25 1.73 1.87
C ALA A 333 5.11 2.71 2.16
N ILE A 334 3.95 2.44 1.57
CA ILE A 334 2.67 3.04 1.95
C ILE A 334 1.82 1.95 2.59
N PHE A 335 1.23 2.22 3.74
CA PHE A 335 0.42 1.25 4.47
C PHE A 335 -0.72 1.93 5.23
N THR A 336 -1.67 1.13 5.71
CA THR A 336 -2.76 1.58 6.56
C THR A 336 -2.69 0.95 7.94
N THR A 337 -2.98 1.73 8.97
CA THR A 337 -3.03 1.29 10.38
C THR A 337 -4.46 1.00 10.83
N GLN A 338 -4.63 0.37 12.00
CA GLN A 338 -5.94 -0.04 12.52
C GLN A 338 -6.90 1.14 12.76
N ASP A 339 -6.36 2.32 13.03
CA ASP A 339 -7.08 3.59 13.17
C ASP A 339 -7.55 4.18 11.82
N GLY A 340 -7.26 3.51 10.70
CA GLY A 340 -7.73 3.87 9.36
C GLY A 340 -6.88 4.93 8.65
N PHE A 341 -5.80 5.40 9.26
CA PHE A 341 -4.88 6.36 8.64
C PHE A 341 -3.93 5.67 7.66
N SER A 342 -3.57 6.41 6.60
CA SER A 342 -2.57 5.99 5.62
C SER A 342 -1.24 6.63 5.95
N TRP A 343 -0.17 5.85 5.91
CA TRP A 343 1.17 6.27 6.27
C TRP A 343 2.15 5.94 5.16
N HIS A 344 3.21 6.75 5.05
CA HIS A 344 4.35 6.56 4.20
C HIS A 344 5.61 6.51 5.07
N THR A 345 6.41 5.47 4.90
CA THR A 345 7.71 5.32 5.57
C THR A 345 8.81 5.03 4.54
N PRO A 346 9.97 5.70 4.64
CA PRO A 346 11.16 5.21 3.97
C PRO A 346 11.63 3.90 4.62
N LEU A 347 12.27 3.04 3.84
CA LEU A 347 12.96 1.84 4.31
C LEU A 347 14.47 2.00 4.04
N PRO A 348 15.33 1.22 4.72
CA PRO A 348 16.74 1.12 4.35
C PRO A 348 16.90 0.65 2.90
N ASP A 349 17.91 1.18 2.22
CA ASP A 349 18.22 0.81 0.84
C ASP A 349 18.59 -0.68 0.75
N VAL A 350 18.12 -1.33 -0.32
CA VAL A 350 18.43 -2.72 -0.60
C VAL A 350 19.56 -2.77 -1.62
N HIS A 351 20.71 -3.30 -1.21
CA HIS A 351 21.86 -3.47 -2.09
C HIS A 351 21.82 -4.87 -2.72
N VAL A 352 21.83 -4.90 -4.05
CA VAL A 352 21.98 -6.14 -4.83
C VAL A 352 23.46 -6.31 -5.14
N ALA A 353 24.09 -7.28 -4.48
CA ALA A 353 25.50 -7.59 -4.64
C ALA A 353 25.76 -8.35 -5.96
N PHE A 354 26.98 -8.24 -6.48
CA PHE A 354 27.37 -8.91 -7.73
C PHE A 354 27.10 -10.43 -7.70
N GLN A 355 27.46 -11.11 -6.61
CA GLN A 355 27.24 -12.55 -6.42
C GLN A 355 25.76 -12.98 -6.48
N GLN A 356 24.82 -12.06 -6.25
CA GLN A 356 23.39 -12.36 -6.29
C GLN A 356 22.85 -12.40 -7.72
N SER A 357 23.63 -11.95 -8.71
CA SER A 357 23.31 -12.09 -10.13
C SER A 357 23.75 -13.43 -10.73
N PHE A 358 24.47 -14.25 -9.96
CA PHE A 358 25.03 -15.51 -10.45
C PHE A 358 23.93 -16.53 -10.63
N LEU A 359 23.78 -17.03 -11.85
CA LEU A 359 22.87 -18.12 -12.16
C LEU A 359 23.63 -19.34 -12.68
N PRO A 360 23.14 -20.55 -12.40
CA PRO A 360 23.61 -21.73 -13.12
C PRO A 360 23.31 -21.55 -14.60
N VAL A 361 24.14 -22.14 -15.46
CA VAL A 361 23.95 -22.01 -16.90
C VAL A 361 22.58 -22.55 -17.30
N PRO A 362 21.78 -21.76 -18.04
CA PRO A 362 20.50 -22.21 -18.54
C PRO A 362 20.76 -23.21 -19.66
N THR A 363 20.86 -24.49 -19.30
CA THR A 363 21.03 -25.60 -20.25
C THR A 363 19.71 -26.34 -20.42
N PRO A 364 19.41 -26.86 -21.63
CA PRO A 364 18.25 -27.73 -21.85
C PRO A 364 18.24 -28.91 -20.88
N PRO A 365 17.06 -29.34 -20.39
CA PRO A 365 16.95 -30.44 -19.43
C PRO A 365 17.41 -31.80 -19.98
N SER A 366 17.57 -31.92 -21.30
CA SER A 366 18.08 -33.12 -21.98
C SER A 366 19.61 -33.24 -21.98
N TRP A 367 20.34 -32.21 -21.55
CA TRP A 367 21.80 -32.21 -21.60
C TRP A 367 22.43 -33.00 -20.45
N SER A 368 23.40 -33.84 -20.80
CA SER A 368 24.24 -34.56 -19.84
C SER A 368 25.28 -33.65 -19.19
N GLY A 369 25.91 -34.10 -18.11
CA GLY A 369 27.06 -33.41 -17.51
C GLY A 369 28.21 -33.23 -18.50
N GLU A 370 28.43 -34.21 -19.37
CA GLU A 370 29.45 -34.17 -20.43
C GLU A 370 29.18 -33.04 -21.44
N ALA A 371 27.93 -32.85 -21.85
CA ALA A 371 27.54 -31.75 -22.75
C ALA A 371 27.80 -30.37 -22.12
N ARG A 372 27.55 -30.23 -20.80
CA ARG A 372 27.87 -28.98 -20.07
C ARG A 372 29.39 -28.72 -20.02
N LEU A 373 30.18 -29.78 -19.83
CA LEU A 373 31.64 -29.69 -19.82
C LEU A 373 32.20 -29.35 -21.19
N GLN A 374 31.63 -29.93 -22.26
CA GLN A 374 31.95 -29.54 -23.64
C GLN A 374 31.60 -28.08 -23.91
N LEU A 375 30.43 -27.59 -23.45
CA LEU A 375 30.09 -26.17 -23.56
C LEU A 375 31.13 -25.29 -22.87
N PHE A 376 31.54 -25.66 -21.65
CA PHE A 376 32.55 -24.92 -20.89
C PHE A 376 33.88 -24.82 -21.65
N GLU A 377 34.40 -25.92 -22.20
CA GLU A 377 35.67 -25.87 -22.94
C GLU A 377 35.57 -25.04 -24.22
N ARG A 378 34.46 -25.16 -24.96
CA ARG A 378 34.26 -24.38 -26.19
C ARG A 378 34.16 -22.88 -25.90
N LEU A 379 33.45 -22.49 -24.84
CA LEU A 379 33.39 -21.09 -24.39
C LEU A 379 34.76 -20.61 -23.88
N TRP A 380 35.49 -21.46 -23.16
CA TRP A 380 36.83 -21.14 -22.67
C TRP A 380 37.79 -20.85 -23.82
N GLU A 381 37.83 -21.71 -24.84
CA GLU A 381 38.66 -21.53 -26.04
C GLU A 381 38.32 -20.24 -26.80
N GLU A 382 37.03 -19.95 -26.99
CA GLU A 382 36.57 -18.76 -27.69
C GLU A 382 36.95 -17.49 -26.94
N ILE A 383 36.70 -17.42 -25.62
CA ILE A 383 37.00 -16.24 -24.80
C ILE A 383 38.52 -16.07 -24.63
N SER A 384 39.27 -17.16 -24.50
CA SER A 384 40.73 -17.13 -24.38
C SER A 384 41.43 -16.72 -25.67
N SER A 385 40.73 -16.68 -26.80
CA SER A 385 41.27 -16.18 -28.07
C SER A 385 41.35 -14.64 -28.14
N GLU A 386 40.95 -13.94 -27.06
CA GLU A 386 41.05 -12.48 -26.87
C GLU A 386 40.45 -11.64 -28.01
N THR A 387 39.30 -12.07 -28.55
CA THR A 387 38.58 -11.30 -29.56
C THR A 387 37.54 -10.38 -28.93
N GLY A 388 37.61 -9.08 -29.21
CA GLY A 388 36.59 -8.09 -28.80
C GLY A 388 36.66 -7.75 -27.31
N ASP A 389 35.54 -7.91 -26.60
CA ASP A 389 35.39 -7.59 -25.16
C ASP A 389 35.81 -8.74 -24.22
N CYS A 390 36.23 -9.88 -24.80
CA CYS A 390 36.72 -11.04 -24.07
C CYS A 390 38.01 -10.73 -23.32
N ALA A 391 38.14 -11.23 -22.09
CA ALA A 391 39.33 -11.06 -21.29
C ALA A 391 39.62 -12.28 -20.40
N VAL A 392 40.91 -12.53 -20.20
CA VAL A 392 41.42 -13.56 -19.29
C VAL A 392 42.18 -12.88 -18.16
N SER A 393 42.04 -13.40 -16.95
CA SER A 393 42.74 -12.93 -15.76
C SER A 393 43.17 -14.10 -14.89
N LEU A 394 44.17 -13.89 -14.04
CA LEU A 394 44.62 -14.87 -13.06
C LEU A 394 44.49 -14.26 -11.66
N PHE A 395 43.84 -15.00 -10.76
CA PHE A 395 43.80 -14.67 -9.33
C PHE A 395 44.50 -15.78 -8.55
N CYS A 396 45.47 -15.42 -7.73
CA CYS A 396 46.24 -16.36 -6.92
C CYS A 396 46.02 -16.05 -5.44
N CYS A 397 45.79 -17.08 -4.63
CA CYS A 397 45.71 -16.95 -3.18
C CYS A 397 46.33 -18.17 -2.47
N GLN A 398 46.74 -17.97 -1.22
CA GLN A 398 47.24 -19.03 -0.37
C GLN A 398 46.06 -19.64 0.39
N LEU A 399 45.66 -20.85 -0.01
CA LEU A 399 44.60 -21.63 0.63
C LEU A 399 45.06 -23.07 0.75
N GLN A 400 44.71 -23.72 1.86
CA GLN A 400 44.92 -25.16 2.00
C GLN A 400 43.88 -25.94 1.18
N GLU A 401 44.20 -27.17 0.77
CA GLU A 401 43.31 -28.02 -0.02
C GLU A 401 41.95 -28.28 0.67
N ALA A 402 41.95 -28.43 2.00
CA ALA A 402 40.72 -28.58 2.78
C ALA A 402 39.85 -27.31 2.74
N GLU A 403 40.46 -26.13 2.80
CA GLU A 403 39.76 -24.83 2.73
C GLU A 403 39.21 -24.59 1.32
N LEU A 404 39.94 -25.01 0.29
CA LEU A 404 39.49 -24.96 -1.10
C LEU A 404 38.21 -25.78 -1.30
N ASN A 405 38.16 -27.01 -0.78
CA ASN A 405 36.97 -27.87 -0.88
C ASN A 405 35.76 -27.27 -0.16
N VAL A 406 35.96 -26.64 1.01
CA VAL A 406 34.90 -25.92 1.73
C VAL A 406 34.40 -24.72 0.93
N LEU A 407 35.32 -23.94 0.34
CA LEU A 407 34.99 -22.79 -0.49
C LEU A 407 34.18 -23.20 -1.73
N VAL A 408 34.63 -24.24 -2.44
CA VAL A 408 33.92 -24.79 -3.59
C VAL A 408 32.53 -25.28 -3.18
N GLY A 409 32.43 -26.04 -2.08
CA GLY A 409 31.16 -26.55 -1.56
C GLY A 409 30.16 -25.44 -1.21
N LYS A 410 30.63 -24.35 -0.61
CA LYS A 410 29.77 -23.25 -0.13
C LYS A 410 29.39 -22.26 -1.22
N HIS A 411 30.33 -21.89 -2.09
CA HIS A 411 30.16 -20.76 -3.02
C HIS A 411 30.02 -21.18 -4.49
N PHE A 412 30.57 -22.33 -4.89
CA PHE A 412 30.64 -22.73 -6.31
C PHE A 412 29.85 -23.98 -6.66
N CYS A 413 29.43 -24.77 -5.68
CA CYS A 413 28.70 -26.02 -5.89
C CYS A 413 27.51 -25.91 -6.88
N PRO A 414 26.65 -24.86 -6.83
CA PRO A 414 25.55 -24.72 -7.79
C PRO A 414 25.98 -24.47 -9.25
N PHE A 415 27.23 -24.06 -9.46
CA PHE A 415 27.78 -23.59 -10.73
C PHE A 415 28.89 -24.51 -11.27
N LEU A 416 29.14 -25.63 -10.59
CA LEU A 416 30.18 -26.60 -10.93
C LEU A 416 29.79 -27.38 -12.19
N VAL A 417 30.71 -27.47 -13.14
CA VAL A 417 30.53 -28.23 -14.39
C VAL A 417 31.41 -29.47 -14.42
N SER A 418 32.60 -29.42 -13.81
CA SER A 418 33.45 -30.60 -13.64
C SER A 418 32.84 -31.61 -12.67
N HIS A 419 33.23 -32.88 -12.78
CA HIS A 419 32.83 -33.86 -11.77
C HIS A 419 33.54 -33.56 -10.43
N PRO A 420 32.83 -33.52 -9.29
CA PRO A 420 33.43 -33.14 -8.00
C PRO A 420 34.49 -34.12 -7.47
N ALA A 421 34.59 -35.33 -8.03
CA ALA A 421 35.65 -36.29 -7.71
C ALA A 421 36.94 -36.10 -8.55
N ASN A 422 36.99 -35.09 -9.42
CA ASN A 422 38.18 -34.75 -10.18
C ASN A 422 39.06 -33.83 -9.32
N GLU A 423 40.05 -34.38 -8.63
CA GLU A 423 40.85 -33.68 -7.60
C GLU A 423 41.82 -32.64 -8.18
N ASP A 424 42.13 -32.70 -9.47
CA ASP A 424 43.17 -31.87 -10.08
C ASP A 424 42.68 -30.47 -10.54
N GLU A 425 41.40 -30.32 -10.92
CA GLU A 425 40.86 -29.08 -11.46
C GLU A 425 39.34 -28.97 -11.30
N PHE A 426 38.88 -27.88 -10.68
CA PHE A 426 37.47 -27.52 -10.65
C PHE A 426 37.14 -26.53 -11.76
N ARG A 427 36.05 -26.81 -12.49
CA ARG A 427 35.53 -25.95 -13.57
C ARG A 427 34.18 -25.40 -13.14
N VAL A 428 34.11 -24.07 -13.04
CA VAL A 428 32.92 -23.34 -12.57
C VAL A 428 32.45 -22.40 -13.66
N LEU A 429 31.15 -22.41 -13.94
CA LEU A 429 30.55 -21.60 -15.00
C LEU A 429 29.38 -20.79 -14.46
N PHE A 430 29.57 -19.48 -14.37
CA PHE A 430 28.50 -18.55 -14.02
C PHE A 430 27.85 -17.99 -15.28
N PHE A 431 26.53 -18.04 -15.30
CA PHE A 431 25.74 -17.28 -16.24
C PHE A 431 25.29 -15.97 -15.58
N LEU A 432 25.54 -14.86 -16.28
CA LEU A 432 25.24 -13.51 -15.85
C LEU A 432 24.28 -12.88 -16.86
N PRO A 433 22.98 -12.76 -16.55
CA PRO A 433 22.03 -12.19 -17.48
C PRO A 433 22.40 -10.73 -17.84
N PRO A 434 22.17 -10.29 -19.08
CA PRO A 434 21.35 -10.96 -20.09
C PRO A 434 22.06 -12.08 -20.88
N GLN A 435 23.37 -11.95 -21.18
CA GLN A 435 24.10 -12.91 -22.05
C GLN A 435 25.60 -13.00 -21.73
N SER A 436 26.03 -12.60 -20.52
CA SER A 436 27.45 -12.62 -20.14
C SER A 436 27.82 -13.91 -19.41
N HIS A 437 29.08 -14.31 -19.55
CA HIS A 437 29.61 -15.54 -18.99
C HIS A 437 30.87 -15.25 -18.18
N LEU A 438 31.01 -15.98 -17.08
CA LEU A 438 32.23 -15.97 -16.29
C LEU A 438 32.64 -17.40 -15.99
N LEU A 439 33.82 -17.76 -16.46
CA LEU A 439 34.40 -19.10 -16.36
C LEU A 439 35.56 -19.07 -15.38
N LEU A 440 35.62 -20.07 -14.50
CA LEU A 440 36.76 -20.29 -13.62
C LEU A 440 37.33 -21.70 -13.84
N LYS A 441 38.65 -21.78 -14.01
CA LYS A 441 39.44 -23.01 -13.83
C LYS A 441 40.25 -22.84 -12.54
N VAL A 442 39.93 -23.65 -11.53
CA VAL A 442 40.54 -23.59 -10.20
C VAL A 442 41.46 -24.79 -10.02
N ARG A 443 42.75 -24.55 -9.77
CA ARG A 443 43.78 -25.57 -9.61
C ARG A 443 44.58 -25.33 -8.33
N SER A 444 44.90 -26.40 -7.63
CA SER A 444 45.83 -26.37 -6.49
C SER A 444 47.24 -26.62 -7.00
N GLU A 445 48.14 -25.64 -6.86
CA GLU A 445 49.57 -25.81 -7.12
C GLU A 445 50.37 -25.83 -5.81
N VAL A 446 51.65 -26.21 -5.88
CA VAL A 446 52.50 -26.50 -4.69
C VAL A 446 52.54 -25.35 -3.67
N ASP A 447 52.46 -24.10 -4.13
CA ASP A 447 52.60 -22.91 -3.28
C ASP A 447 51.33 -22.02 -3.21
N ALA A 448 50.34 -22.23 -4.08
CA ALA A 448 49.14 -21.39 -4.17
C ALA A 448 47.99 -22.07 -4.92
N VAL A 449 46.76 -21.59 -4.69
CA VAL A 449 45.60 -21.93 -5.52
C VAL A 449 45.45 -20.90 -6.62
N HIS A 450 45.36 -21.38 -7.86
CA HIS A 450 45.21 -20.57 -9.06
C HIS A 450 43.77 -20.59 -9.55
N PHE A 451 43.17 -19.41 -9.62
CA PHE A 451 41.86 -19.15 -10.23
C PHE A 451 42.10 -18.49 -11.59
N SER A 452 42.14 -19.29 -12.65
CA SER A 452 42.13 -18.76 -14.01
C SER A 452 40.71 -18.33 -14.35
N ILE A 453 40.55 -17.08 -14.76
CA ILE A 453 39.26 -16.44 -15.02
C ILE A 453 39.18 -16.13 -16.51
N ALA A 454 38.09 -16.50 -17.17
CA ALA A 454 37.77 -16.04 -18.51
C ALA A 454 36.36 -15.44 -18.52
N SER A 455 36.19 -14.28 -19.15
CA SER A 455 34.88 -13.64 -19.30
C SER A 455 34.74 -12.97 -20.66
N ASP A 456 33.53 -12.97 -21.19
CA ASP A 456 33.16 -12.28 -22.43
C ASP A 456 32.97 -10.76 -22.24
N SER A 457 33.12 -10.25 -21.00
CA SER A 457 33.11 -8.82 -20.69
C SER A 457 34.21 -8.48 -19.69
N TRP A 458 35.24 -7.78 -20.17
CA TRP A 458 36.38 -7.33 -19.35
C TRP A 458 35.97 -6.48 -18.14
N GLN A 459 34.83 -5.77 -18.22
CA GLN A 459 34.32 -4.91 -17.15
C GLN A 459 33.90 -5.70 -15.90
N LEU A 460 33.72 -7.02 -16.02
CA LEU A 460 33.40 -7.91 -14.90
C LEU A 460 34.62 -8.33 -14.08
N LEU A 461 35.84 -8.23 -14.65
CA LEU A 461 37.08 -8.67 -14.00
C LEU A 461 37.34 -8.01 -12.63
N PRO A 462 37.15 -6.68 -12.44
CA PRO A 462 37.31 -6.08 -11.13
C PRO A 462 36.29 -6.57 -10.11
N LEU A 463 35.04 -6.83 -10.55
CA LEU A 463 33.96 -7.28 -9.68
C LEU A 463 34.19 -8.71 -9.21
N ILE A 464 34.55 -9.62 -10.11
CA ILE A 464 34.90 -10.99 -9.72
C ILE A 464 36.15 -11.02 -8.84
N ASN A 465 37.15 -10.19 -9.11
CA ASN A 465 38.33 -10.11 -8.27
C ASN A 465 37.98 -9.66 -6.84
N SER A 466 37.12 -8.66 -6.69
CA SER A 466 36.64 -8.22 -5.37
C SER A 466 35.84 -9.30 -4.64
N TYR A 467 35.04 -10.07 -5.37
CA TYR A 467 34.29 -11.19 -4.83
C TYR A 467 35.21 -12.33 -4.39
N LEU A 468 36.17 -12.74 -5.23
CA LEU A 468 37.15 -13.77 -4.92
C LEU A 468 38.00 -13.38 -3.71
N LEU A 469 38.46 -12.13 -3.63
CA LEU A 469 39.12 -11.62 -2.43
C LEU A 469 38.26 -11.82 -1.19
N THR A 470 36.97 -11.45 -1.25
CA THR A 470 36.06 -11.56 -0.10
C THR A 470 35.86 -13.02 0.36
N VAL A 471 35.65 -13.96 -0.56
CA VAL A 471 35.41 -15.37 -0.22
C VAL A 471 36.68 -16.14 0.15
N THR A 472 37.86 -15.68 -0.31
CA THR A 472 39.16 -16.30 0.04
C THR A 472 39.80 -15.68 1.28
N SER A 473 39.46 -14.44 1.63
CA SER A 473 39.98 -13.76 2.83
C SER A 473 39.19 -14.03 4.11
N SER A 474 38.11 -14.83 4.07
CA SER A 474 37.27 -15.12 5.22
C SER A 474 37.62 -16.49 5.85
N PRO A 475 38.56 -16.57 6.80
CA PRO A 475 38.75 -17.76 7.63
C PRO A 475 37.83 -17.72 8.86
N GLU A 476 36.51 -17.75 8.67
CA GLU A 476 35.51 -17.90 9.75
C GLU A 476 34.34 -18.71 9.15
N ASP A 477 34.02 -19.94 9.54
CA ASP A 477 33.91 -20.50 10.90
C ASP A 477 34.67 -21.83 11.06
N THR A 478 35.79 -21.79 11.80
CA THR A 478 36.21 -22.94 12.61
C THR A 478 36.01 -22.55 14.08
N THR A 479 35.13 -23.29 14.76
CA THR A 479 34.95 -23.37 16.22
C THR A 479 34.39 -22.14 16.96
N SER A 480 33.07 -22.15 17.25
CA SER A 480 32.47 -22.26 18.60
C SER A 480 30.99 -21.88 18.61
#